data_AF-A0A1F5FKR6-F1
#
_entry.id   AF-A0A1F5FKR6-F1
#
_cell.length_a   1.000
_cell.length_b   1.000
_cell.length_c   1.000
_cell.angle_alpha   90.00
_cell.angle_beta   90.00
_cell.angle_gamma   90.00
#
_symmetry.space_group_name_H-M   'P 1'
#
loop_
_entity.id
_entity.type
_entity.pdbx_description
1 polymer ?
#
loop_
_entity_poly.entity_id
_entity_poly.type
_entity_poly.pdbx_seq_one_letter_code
_entity_poly.pdbx_strand_id
1 'polypeptide(L)'
;MGKVELISKVAEKYRGELEMDSLIEAGKKGWRLAEEKFNSKDIKFETYALWWVRAAMIEKITGVSIDKIAKIEQLTEETYD
;
A
#
# COMPACT_ATOMS: atom_id res chain seq x y z
N MET A 1 8.61 4.28 -12.58
CA MET A 1 7.14 4.26 -12.66
C MET A 1 6.62 5.40 -11.81
N GLY A 2 5.70 6.22 -12.31
CA GLY A 2 5.19 7.37 -11.56
C GLY A 2 4.22 6.97 -10.45
N LYS A 3 4.11 7.79 -9.40
CA LYS A 3 3.12 7.64 -8.30
C LYS A 3 1.71 7.31 -8.81
N VAL A 4 1.25 8.08 -9.78
CA VAL A 4 -0.09 7.95 -10.35
C VAL A 4 -0.22 6.65 -11.14
N GLU A 5 0.77 6.29 -11.94
CA GLU A 5 0.76 5.03 -12.72
C GLU A 5 0.70 3.80 -11.82
N LEU A 6 1.42 3.83 -10.70
CA LEU A 6 1.44 2.73 -9.75
C LEU A 6 0.10 2.59 -9.05
N ILE A 7 -0.45 3.69 -8.52
CA ILE A 7 -1.76 3.69 -7.86
C ILE A 7 -2.84 3.20 -8.83
N SER A 8 -2.86 3.71 -10.07
CA SER A 8 -3.85 3.30 -11.07
C SER A 8 -3.74 1.82 -11.41
N LYS A 9 -2.53 1.29 -11.66
CA LYS A 9 -2.36 -0.15 -11.96
C LYS A 9 -2.79 -1.06 -10.81
N VAL A 10 -2.60 -0.62 -9.56
CA VAL A 10 -3.07 -1.40 -8.39
C VAL A 10 -4.58 -1.30 -8.28
N ALA A 11 -5.16 -0.11 -8.44
CA ALA A 11 -6.60 0.12 -8.37
C ALA A 11 -7.36 -0.67 -9.45
N GLU A 12 -6.80 -0.80 -10.66
CA GLU A 12 -7.38 -1.63 -11.72
C GLU A 12 -7.58 -3.09 -11.31
N LYS A 13 -6.71 -3.65 -10.46
CA LYS A 13 -6.86 -5.02 -9.95
C LYS A 13 -8.02 -5.19 -8.96
N TYR A 14 -8.49 -4.09 -8.38
CA TYR A 14 -9.59 -4.05 -7.42
C TYR A 14 -10.87 -3.45 -8.03
N ARG A 15 -10.90 -3.26 -9.35
CA ARG A 15 -12.08 -2.77 -10.06
C ARG A 15 -13.25 -3.73 -9.81
N GLY A 16 -14.37 -3.18 -9.34
CA GLY A 16 -15.60 -3.93 -9.06
C GLY A 16 -15.87 -4.19 -7.58
N GLU A 17 -14.85 -4.10 -6.72
CA GLU A 17 -15.00 -4.20 -5.26
C GLU A 17 -15.45 -2.86 -4.65
N LEU A 18 -15.01 -1.75 -5.24
CA LEU A 18 -15.29 -0.39 -4.79
C LEU A 18 -15.22 0.59 -5.98
N GLU A 19 -15.75 1.80 -5.79
CA GLU A 19 -15.60 2.88 -6.77
C GLU A 19 -14.12 3.25 -7.00
N MET A 20 -13.78 3.50 -8.27
CA MET A 20 -12.42 3.78 -8.69
C MET A 20 -11.82 4.99 -7.97
N ASP A 21 -12.58 6.07 -7.82
CA ASP A 21 -12.14 7.25 -7.07
C ASP A 21 -11.81 6.93 -5.61
N SER A 22 -12.62 6.08 -4.96
CA SER A 22 -12.37 5.65 -3.58
C SER A 22 -11.12 4.78 -3.47
N LEU A 23 -10.87 3.90 -4.44
CA LEU A 23 -9.63 3.10 -4.51
C LEU A 23 -8.40 3.98 -4.73
N ILE A 24 -8.49 4.97 -5.62
CA ILE A 24 -7.41 5.91 -5.90
C ILE A 24 -7.08 6.75 -4.66
N GLU A 25 -8.09 7.27 -3.96
CA GLU A 25 -7.89 8.02 -2.72
C GLU A 25 -7.24 7.16 -1.62
N ALA A 26 -7.69 5.91 -1.47
CA ALA A 26 -7.06 4.94 -0.57
C ALA A 26 -5.61 4.66 -0.97
N GLY A 27 -5.33 4.47 -2.25
CA GLY A 27 -3.97 4.30 -2.77
C GLY A 27 -3.08 5.51 -2.50
N LYS A 28 -3.59 6.74 -2.65
CA LYS A 28 -2.86 7.97 -2.29
C LYS A 28 -2.52 8.03 -0.80
N LYS A 29 -3.43 7.56 0.08
CA LYS A 29 -3.17 7.43 1.53
C LYS A 29 -2.04 6.44 1.79
N GLY A 30 -2.09 5.25 1.17
CA GLY A 30 -1.02 4.25 1.27
C GLY A 30 0.33 4.78 0.79
N TRP A 31 0.36 5.51 -0.32
CA TRP A 31 1.59 6.13 -0.80
C TRP A 31 2.20 7.13 0.19
N ARG A 32 1.38 8.00 0.80
CA ARG A 32 1.87 8.95 1.82
C ARG A 32 2.46 8.23 3.03
N LEU A 33 1.80 7.17 3.52
CA LEU A 33 2.32 6.35 4.61
C LEU A 33 3.67 5.72 4.25
N ALA A 34 3.83 5.29 2.99
CA ALA A 34 5.10 4.81 2.49
C ALA A 34 6.16 5.93 2.51
N GLU A 35 5.83 7.13 2.05
CA GLU A 35 6.74 8.30 2.10
C GLU A 35 7.18 8.62 3.55
N GLU A 36 6.28 8.48 4.53
CA GLU A 36 6.58 8.74 5.94
C GLU A 36 7.40 7.64 6.62
N LYS A 37 7.17 6.37 6.26
CA LYS A 37 7.78 5.20 6.92
C LYS A 37 9.02 4.66 6.21
N PHE A 38 9.27 5.09 4.98
CA PHE A 38 10.40 4.61 4.20
C PHE A 38 11.72 5.11 4.79
N ASN A 39 12.50 4.19 5.35
CA ASN A 39 13.83 4.47 5.91
C ASN A 39 14.94 3.56 5.33
N SER A 40 14.64 2.79 4.29
CA SER A 40 15.61 1.84 3.71
C SER A 40 16.36 2.45 2.53
N LYS A 41 17.68 2.23 2.49
CA LYS A 41 18.54 2.62 1.36
C LYS A 41 18.73 1.50 0.34
N ASP A 42 18.45 0.26 0.72
CA ASP A 42 18.76 -0.95 -0.06
C ASP A 42 17.60 -1.42 -0.96
N ILE A 43 16.37 -0.99 -0.67
CA ILE A 43 15.19 -1.30 -1.48
C ILE A 43 14.69 -0.07 -2.23
N LYS A 44 14.21 -0.28 -3.46
CA LYS A 44 13.58 0.79 -4.24
C LYS A 44 12.29 1.23 -3.57
N PHE A 45 12.10 2.55 -3.44
CA PHE A 45 10.89 3.14 -2.87
C PHE A 45 9.60 2.61 -3.52
N GLU A 46 9.59 2.42 -4.84
CA GLU A 46 8.43 1.89 -5.57
C GLU A 46 7.98 0.50 -5.07
N THR A 47 8.92 -0.34 -4.63
CA THR A 47 8.64 -1.68 -4.11
C THR A 47 7.98 -1.59 -2.74
N TYR A 48 8.51 -0.71 -1.88
CA TYR A 48 7.93 -0.43 -0.57
C TYR A 48 6.53 0.20 -0.69
N ALA A 49 6.41 1.24 -1.53
CA ALA A 49 5.17 1.96 -1.76
C ALA A 49 4.06 1.08 -2.35
N LEU A 50 4.42 0.11 -3.22
CA LEU A 50 3.46 -0.84 -3.77
C LEU A 50 2.70 -1.61 -2.68
N TRP A 51 3.41 -2.06 -1.65
CA TRP A 51 2.82 -2.78 -0.54
C TRP A 51 1.83 -1.89 0.23
N TRP A 52 2.23 -0.67 0.59
CA TRP A 52 1.36 0.26 1.32
C TRP A 52 0.14 0.71 0.52
N VAL A 53 0.29 0.96 -0.78
CA VAL A 53 -0.82 1.28 -1.68
C VAL A 53 -1.83 0.13 -1.72
N ARG A 54 -1.34 -1.12 -1.83
CA ARG A 54 -2.19 -2.31 -1.84
C ARG A 54 -2.90 -2.51 -0.49
N ALA A 55 -2.16 -2.40 0.61
CA ALA A 55 -2.71 -2.52 1.96
C ALA A 55 -3.81 -1.49 2.23
N ALA A 56 -3.62 -0.25 1.78
CA ALA A 56 -4.62 0.81 1.96
C ALA A 56 -5.90 0.57 1.15
N MET A 57 -5.79 0.03 -0.06
CA MET A 57 -6.97 -0.38 -0.83
C MET A 57 -7.70 -1.54 -0.17
N ILE A 58 -6.97 -2.54 0.33
CA ILE A 58 -7.56 -3.67 1.06
C ILE A 58 -8.23 -3.22 2.35
N GLU A 59 -7.63 -2.30 3.11
CA GLU A 59 -8.25 -1.66 4.29
C GLU A 59 -9.59 -1.02 3.91
N LYS A 60 -9.63 -0.31 2.79
CA LYS A 60 -10.85 0.35 2.34
C LYS A 60 -11.95 -0.63 1.92
N ILE A 61 -11.58 -1.76 1.30
CA ILE A 61 -12.52 -2.80 0.85
C ILE A 61 -13.02 -3.64 2.03
N THR A 62 -12.12 -4.08 2.90
CA THR A 62 -12.41 -5.06 3.95
C THR A 62 -12.71 -4.45 5.31
N GLY A 63 -12.37 -3.17 5.51
CA GLY A 63 -12.41 -2.50 6.81
C GLY A 63 -11.28 -2.91 7.76
N VAL A 64 -10.36 -3.78 7.34
CA VAL A 64 -9.23 -4.22 8.18
C VAL A 64 -8.15 -3.14 8.19
N SER A 65 -7.89 -2.58 9.36
CA SER A 65 -6.90 -1.51 9.53
C SER A 65 -5.51 -1.93 9.05
N ILE A 66 -4.86 -1.06 8.27
CA ILE A 66 -3.47 -1.22 7.80
C ILE A 66 -2.53 -1.47 8.97
N ASP A 67 -2.72 -0.80 10.11
CA ASP A 67 -1.86 -0.97 11.29
C ASP A 67 -1.86 -2.41 11.81
N LYS A 68 -2.99 -3.13 11.69
CA LYS A 68 -3.03 -4.56 12.04
C LYS A 68 -2.25 -5.41 11.03
N ILE A 69 -2.38 -5.10 9.74
CA ILE A 69 -1.70 -5.81 8.65
C ILE A 69 -0.18 -5.55 8.72
N ALA A 70 0.22 -4.30 8.92
CA ALA A 70 1.60 -3.88 9.07
C ALA A 70 2.25 -4.48 10.32
N LYS A 71 1.49 -4.65 11.41
CA LYS A 71 2.00 -5.31 12.63
C LYS A 71 2.24 -6.81 12.44
N ILE A 72 1.45 -7.47 11.58
CA ILE A 72 1.71 -8.87 11.18
C ILE A 72 3.00 -8.93 10.35
N GLU A 73 3.21 -7.98 9.44
CA GLU A 73 4.42 -7.99 8.60
C GLU A 73 5.69 -7.53 9.33
N GLN A 74 5.61 -6.62 10.31
CA GLN A 74 6.74 -6.28 11.19
C GLN A 74 7.21 -7.52 11.98
N LEU A 75 6.29 -8.41 12.34
CA LEU A 75 6.63 -9.71 12.92
C LEU A 75 7.25 -10.68 11.88
N THR A 76 7.08 -10.43 10.58
CA THR A 76 7.73 -11.20 9.50
C THR A 76 9.09 -10.64 9.09
N GLU A 77 9.33 -9.32 9.21
CA GLU A 77 10.65 -8.70 8.97
C GLU A 77 11.71 -9.16 9.99
N GLU A 78 11.33 -9.56 11.22
CA GLU A 78 12.22 -10.27 12.16
C GLU A 78 12.67 -11.66 11.68
N THR A 79 12.12 -12.15 10.56
CA THR A 79 12.43 -13.49 9.99
C THR A 79 13.23 -13.43 8.69
N TYR A 80 13.61 -12.24 8.24
CA TYR A 80 14.48 -12.02 7.07
C TYR A 80 15.84 -11.42 7.47
N ASP A 81 16.29 -11.67 8.71
CA ASP A 81 17.71 -11.63 9.11
C ASP A 81 18.38 -12.99 8.86
#